data_AF-A0A448XCG1-F1
#
_entry.id   AF-A0A448XCG1-F1
#
_cell.length_a   1.000
_cell.length_b   1.000
_cell.length_c   1.000
_cell.angle_alpha   90.00
_cell.angle_beta   90.00
_cell.angle_gamma   90.00
#
_symmetry.space_group_name_H-M   'P 1'
#
loop_
_entity.id
_entity.type
_entity.pdbx_description
1 polymer ?
#
loop_
_entity_poly.entity_id
_entity_poly.type
_entity_poly.pdbx_seq_one_letter_code
_entity_poly.pdbx_strand_id
1 'polypeptide(L)'
;MNHLMLIDCSEILHLLDMETQDDVETLDLANLHISYHANIEAAPLIENANPTMASIMDRACPHSVVCYGSQMLILGRSGIQLMALRTWKQRTSSLLRLGHVASALHICEQQLYVALEAVCAAQESNSYCQIHDGPNATSEQVIKALASFQQIRTYLLDVLKTIFLPVTYNALASDSVSG
;
A
#
# COMPACT_ATOMS: atom_id res chain seq x y z
N MET A 1 -7.55 -7.14 -1.73
CA MET A 1 -7.46 -5.68 -1.54
C MET A 1 -6.63 -5.07 -2.64
N ASN A 2 -7.32 -4.61 -3.68
CA ASN A 2 -6.72 -3.82 -4.74
C ASN A 2 -6.90 -2.35 -4.34
N HIS A 3 -5.84 -1.70 -3.92
CA HIS A 3 -5.87 -0.27 -3.65
C HIS A 3 -5.28 0.48 -4.83
N LEU A 4 -5.89 1.61 -5.18
CA LEU A 4 -5.44 2.52 -6.22
C LEU A 4 -4.96 3.81 -5.59
N MET A 5 -3.79 4.30 -6.02
CA MET A 5 -3.31 5.62 -5.64
C MET A 5 -3.46 6.57 -6.82
N LEU A 6 -4.11 7.72 -6.59
CA LEU A 6 -4.32 8.76 -7.59
C LEU A 6 -3.90 10.12 -7.03
N ILE A 7 -3.33 10.98 -7.87
CA ILE A 7 -3.05 12.37 -7.52
C ILE A 7 -3.94 13.26 -8.38
N ASP A 8 -4.75 14.10 -7.74
CA ASP A 8 -5.56 15.10 -8.44
C ASP A 8 -4.73 16.34 -8.81
N CYS A 9 -5.25 17.18 -9.70
CA CYS A 9 -4.73 18.49 -10.08
C CYS A 9 -4.62 19.46 -8.88
N SER A 10 -5.37 19.20 -7.81
CA SER A 10 -5.29 19.95 -6.55
C SER A 10 -4.08 19.55 -5.68
N GLU A 11 -3.16 18.74 -6.19
CA GLU A 11 -2.04 18.14 -5.43
C GLU A 11 -2.52 17.35 -4.21
N ILE A 12 -3.66 16.67 -4.32
CA ILE A 12 -4.16 15.78 -3.27
C ILE A 12 -3.95 14.34 -3.73
N LEU A 13 -3.29 13.54 -2.89
CA LEU A 13 -3.14 12.10 -3.09
C LEU A 13 -4.31 11.38 -2.44
N HIS A 14 -5.00 10.58 -3.24
CA HIS A 14 -6.13 9.73 -2.87
C HIS A 14 -5.72 8.26 -2.88
N LEU A 15 -5.98 7.56 -1.80
CA LEU A 15 -5.90 6.10 -1.72
C LEU A 15 -7.31 5.53 -1.76
N LEU A 16 -7.70 4.98 -2.90
CA LEU A 16 -9.00 4.38 -3.13
C LEU A 16 -8.96 2.88 -2.87
N ASP A 17 -9.98 2.36 -2.21
CA ASP A 17 -10.30 0.93 -2.26
C ASP A 17 -11.10 0.64 -3.53
N MET A 18 -10.59 -0.21 -4.42
CA MET A 18 -11.28 -0.52 -5.67
C MET A 18 -12.60 -1.28 -5.45
N GLU A 19 -12.77 -1.94 -4.30
CA GLU A 19 -13.95 -2.74 -4.01
C GLU A 19 -15.12 -1.89 -3.52
N THR A 20 -14.84 -0.94 -2.61
CA THR A 20 -15.87 -0.03 -2.09
C THR A 20 -15.97 1.28 -2.87
N GLN A 21 -14.96 1.59 -3.69
CA GLN A 21 -14.78 2.87 -4.38
C GLN A 21 -14.68 4.08 -3.44
N ASP A 22 -14.37 3.84 -2.16
CA ASP A 22 -14.22 4.89 -1.16
C ASP A 22 -12.76 5.32 -0.99
N ASP A 23 -12.56 6.59 -0.66
CA ASP A 23 -11.28 7.13 -0.23
C ASP A 23 -10.93 6.61 1.16
N VAL A 24 -9.95 5.70 1.22
CA VAL A 24 -9.41 5.14 2.47
C VAL A 24 -8.52 6.15 3.17
N GLU A 25 -7.76 6.93 2.40
CA GLU A 25 -6.80 7.90 2.93
C GLU A 25 -6.55 9.02 1.91
N THR A 26 -6.47 10.26 2.41
CA THR A 26 -6.11 11.44 1.60
C THR A 26 -4.93 12.16 2.21
N LEU A 27 -4.01 12.63 1.36
CA LEU A 27 -2.82 13.36 1.78
C LEU A 27 -2.63 14.61 0.91
N ASP A 28 -2.51 15.76 1.57
CA ASP A 28 -2.25 17.04 0.92
C ASP A 28 -0.77 17.19 0.54
N LEU A 29 -0.52 17.38 -0.74
CA LEU A 29 0.79 17.56 -1.35
C LEU A 29 1.03 18.97 -1.88
N ALA A 30 0.13 19.92 -1.62
CA ALA A 30 0.23 21.30 -2.12
C ALA A 30 1.57 21.99 -1.78
N ASN A 31 2.23 21.53 -0.73
CA ASN A 31 3.55 22.03 -0.31
C ASN A 31 4.69 21.63 -1.26
N LEU A 32 4.50 20.60 -2.10
CA LEU A 32 5.50 20.11 -3.06
C LEU A 32 5.54 20.94 -4.35
N HIS A 33 4.44 21.58 -4.74
CA HIS A 33 4.33 22.30 -6.01
C HIS A 33 4.74 21.39 -7.17
N ILE A 34 3.93 20.36 -7.40
CA ILE A 34 4.17 19.32 -8.39
C ILE A 34 4.09 19.94 -9.79
N SER A 35 5.14 19.75 -10.58
CA SER A 35 5.13 20.18 -11.98
C SER A 35 4.41 19.13 -12.83
N TYR A 36 3.16 19.38 -13.19
CA TYR A 36 2.36 18.50 -14.07
C TYR A 36 2.77 18.55 -15.55
N HIS A 37 3.74 19.41 -15.91
CA HIS A 37 4.23 19.56 -17.28
C HIS A 37 5.44 18.68 -17.56
N ALA A 38 5.25 17.65 -18.36
CA ALA A 38 6.32 16.98 -19.11
C ALA A 38 5.80 16.57 -20.49
N ASN A 39 5.41 17.54 -21.31
CA ASN A 39 5.48 17.34 -22.76
C ASN A 39 5.81 18.67 -23.44
N ILE A 40 7.08 18.85 -23.78
CA ILE A 40 7.49 19.91 -24.71
C ILE A 40 7.98 19.20 -25.97
N GLU A 41 7.03 18.67 -26.75
CA GLU A 41 7.20 18.40 -28.18
C GLU A 41 7.26 19.69 -29.01
N ALA A 42 7.68 20.81 -28.42
CA ALA A 42 7.95 22.07 -29.11
C ALA A 42 9.47 22.26 -29.28
N ALA A 43 10.16 21.23 -29.78
CA ALA A 43 11.37 21.48 -30.55
C ALA A 43 10.94 22.11 -31.89
N PRO A 44 11.56 23.22 -32.30
CA PRO A 44 10.88 24.35 -32.90
C PRO A 44 10.46 24.12 -34.36
N LEU A 45 9.16 24.23 -34.63
CA LEU A 45 8.66 24.68 -35.94
C LEU A 45 8.71 26.22 -36.00
N ILE A 46 9.80 26.87 -35.58
CA ILE A 46 10.06 28.30 -35.81
C ILE A 46 11.58 28.48 -35.80
N GLU A 47 12.13 28.89 -36.93
CA GLU A 47 13.53 29.17 -37.26
C GLU A 47 14.20 30.28 -36.39
N ASN A 48 13.64 30.61 -35.23
CA ASN A 48 14.10 31.71 -34.38
C ASN A 48 13.77 31.48 -32.89
N ALA A 49 13.89 30.24 -32.43
CA ALA A 49 13.69 29.93 -31.02
C ALA A 49 14.73 30.65 -30.15
N ASN A 50 14.25 31.49 -29.23
CA ASN A 50 15.07 32.20 -28.25
C ASN A 50 15.91 31.18 -27.45
N PRO A 51 17.25 31.28 -27.44
CA PRO A 51 18.14 30.33 -26.75
C PRO A 51 17.81 30.16 -25.26
N THR A 52 17.14 31.13 -24.65
CA THR A 52 16.70 31.00 -23.25
C THR A 52 15.62 29.93 -23.07
N MET A 53 14.69 29.74 -24.01
CA MET A 53 13.64 28.72 -23.90
C MET A 53 14.18 27.30 -24.03
N ALA A 54 15.12 27.07 -24.96
CA ALA A 54 15.80 25.78 -25.09
C ALA A 54 16.58 25.41 -23.81
N SER A 55 17.20 26.38 -23.14
CA SER A 55 17.91 26.14 -21.87
C SER A 55 16.99 25.88 -20.67
N ILE A 56 15.79 26.46 -20.67
CA ILE A 56 14.77 26.22 -19.64
C ILE A 56 14.13 24.83 -19.81
N MET A 57 14.00 24.38 -21.07
CA MET A 57 13.53 23.04 -21.40
C MET A 57 14.50 21.93 -20.97
N ASP A 58 15.81 22.16 -21.07
CA ASP A 58 16.85 21.18 -20.68
C ASP A 58 16.84 20.85 -19.18
N ARG A 59 16.22 21.70 -18.35
CA ARG A 59 16.08 21.50 -16.90
C ARG A 59 14.69 21.05 -16.46
N ALA A 60 13.76 20.84 -17.40
CA ALA A 60 12.46 20.27 -17.07
C ALA A 60 12.66 18.79 -16.74
N CYS A 61 12.26 18.36 -15.54
CA CYS A 61 12.29 16.94 -15.18
C CYS A 61 11.15 16.23 -15.91
N PRO A 62 11.41 15.37 -16.91
CA PRO A 62 10.38 14.50 -17.43
C PRO A 62 10.05 13.53 -16.29
N HIS A 63 8.79 13.47 -15.89
CA HIS A 63 8.28 12.66 -14.76
C HIS A 63 8.54 13.28 -13.37
N SER A 64 7.57 14.09 -12.92
CA SER A 64 7.47 14.54 -11.52
C SER A 64 6.94 13.46 -10.58
N VAL A 65 6.45 12.33 -11.11
CA VAL A 65 5.91 11.22 -10.33
C VAL A 65 6.45 9.91 -10.89
N VAL A 66 7.03 9.07 -10.03
CA VAL A 66 7.54 7.75 -10.38
C VAL A 66 7.01 6.73 -9.38
N CYS A 67 6.38 5.66 -9.89
CA CYS A 67 5.86 4.57 -9.07
C CYS A 67 6.74 3.32 -9.23
N TYR A 68 7.09 2.68 -8.11
CA TYR A 68 7.78 1.40 -8.08
C TYR A 68 7.13 0.47 -7.05
N GLY A 69 6.36 -0.51 -7.53
CA GLY A 69 5.62 -1.42 -6.67
C GLY A 69 4.62 -0.68 -5.78
N SER A 70 4.79 -0.79 -4.47
CA SER A 70 3.96 -0.11 -3.46
C SER A 70 4.54 1.25 -3.01
N GLN A 71 5.53 1.77 -3.73
CA GLN A 71 6.19 3.04 -3.40
C GLN A 71 5.99 4.04 -4.54
N MET A 72 5.85 5.30 -4.18
CA MET A 72 5.70 6.42 -5.09
C MET A 72 6.68 7.53 -4.67
N LEU A 73 7.52 7.94 -5.61
CA LEU A 73 8.40 9.09 -5.46
C LEU A 73 7.80 10.27 -6.21
N ILE A 74 7.65 11.38 -5.51
CA ILE A 74 7.10 12.61 -6.06
C ILE A 74 8.17 13.69 -5.98
N LEU A 75 8.47 14.27 -7.14
CA LEU A 75 9.40 15.36 -7.33
C LEU A 75 8.59 16.64 -7.58
N GLY A 76 8.59 17.50 -6.58
CA GLY A 76 8.03 18.83 -6.63
C GLY A 76 9.09 19.91 -6.90
N ARG A 77 8.65 21.15 -7.12
CA ARG A 77 9.56 22.30 -7.24
C ARG A 77 10.23 22.66 -5.91
N SER A 78 9.53 22.44 -4.80
CA SER A 78 10.00 22.78 -3.46
C SER A 78 10.73 21.63 -2.76
N GLY A 79 10.62 20.39 -3.25
CA GLY A 79 11.23 19.23 -2.60
C GLY A 79 10.87 17.89 -3.23
N ILE A 80 11.32 16.82 -2.55
CA ILE A 80 11.09 15.42 -2.94
C ILE A 80 10.35 14.72 -1.80
N GLN A 81 9.32 13.95 -2.11
CA GLN A 81 8.63 13.12 -1.13
C GLN A 81 8.55 11.68 -1.61
N LEU A 82 9.03 10.77 -0.76
CA LEU A 82 8.86 9.33 -0.92
C LEU A 82 7.67 8.88 -0.09
N MET A 83 6.75 8.18 -0.74
CA MET A 83 5.58 7.60 -0.12
C MET A 83 5.55 6.10 -0.36
N ALA A 84 5.08 5.36 0.62
CA ALA A 84 4.96 3.92 0.53
C ALA A 84 3.62 3.49 1.11
N LEU A 85 2.87 2.72 0.34
CA LEU A 85 1.65 2.09 0.81
C LEU A 85 2.03 1.11 1.92
N ARG A 86 1.55 1.39 3.13
CA ARG A 86 1.79 0.50 4.27
C ARG A 86 1.03 -0.79 4.04
N THR A 87 1.73 -1.91 4.20
CA THR A 87 1.07 -3.22 4.27
C THR A 87 0.13 -3.26 5.48
N TRP A 88 -0.91 -4.09 5.42
CA TRP A 88 -1.82 -4.30 6.54
C TRP A 88 -1.06 -4.63 7.84
N LYS A 89 0.06 -5.38 7.75
CA LYS A 89 0.96 -5.69 8.88
C LYS A 89 1.61 -4.45 9.49
N GLN A 90 2.07 -3.52 8.67
CA GLN A 90 2.67 -2.26 9.14
C GLN A 90 1.61 -1.35 9.76
N ARG A 91 0.38 -1.36 9.24
CA ARG A 91 -0.76 -0.61 9.78
C ARG A 91 -1.17 -1.18 11.14
N THR A 92 -1.34 -2.50 11.23
CA THR A 92 -1.65 -3.21 12.48
C THR A 92 -0.55 -3.01 13.54
N SER A 93 0.73 -3.19 13.19
CA SER A 93 1.83 -3.02 14.16
C SER A 93 1.93 -1.59 14.69
N SER A 94 1.66 -0.60 13.84
CA SER A 94 1.64 0.81 14.26
C SER A 94 0.48 1.08 15.24
N LEU A 95 -0.71 0.54 14.97
CA LEU A 95 -1.86 0.67 15.89
C LEU A 95 -1.62 -0.03 17.22
N LEU A 96 -1.00 -1.22 17.21
CA LEU A 96 -0.62 -1.93 18.42
C LEU A 96 0.38 -1.13 19.26
N ARG A 97 1.38 -0.52 18.63
CA ARG A 97 2.34 0.37 19.30
C ARG A 97 1.68 1.61 19.91
N LEU A 98 0.60 2.10 19.31
CA LEU A 98 -0.20 3.21 19.83
C LEU A 98 -1.21 2.76 20.90
N GLY A 99 -1.29 1.47 21.22
CA GLY A 99 -2.24 0.92 22.20
C GLY A 99 -3.65 0.72 21.66
N HIS A 100 -3.89 0.95 20.37
CA HIS A 100 -5.20 0.83 19.72
C HIS A 100 -5.46 -0.62 19.31
N VAL A 101 -5.62 -1.51 20.29
CA VAL A 101 -5.76 -2.96 20.07
C VAL A 101 -7.04 -3.31 19.30
N ALA A 102 -8.16 -2.62 19.57
CA ALA A 102 -9.43 -2.87 18.89
C ALA A 102 -9.35 -2.58 17.38
N SER A 103 -8.80 -1.43 17.00
CA SER A 103 -8.60 -1.07 15.59
C SER A 103 -7.59 -2.00 14.91
N ALA A 104 -6.52 -2.40 15.63
CA ALA A 104 -5.55 -3.36 15.12
C ALA A 104 -6.20 -4.73 14.81
N LEU A 105 -7.07 -5.22 15.69
CA LEU A 105 -7.79 -6.47 15.51
C LEU A 105 -8.79 -6.38 14.35
N HIS A 106 -9.50 -5.27 14.23
CA HIS A 106 -10.44 -5.04 13.13
C HIS A 106 -9.76 -5.10 11.76
N ILE A 107 -8.56 -4.53 11.61
CA ILE A 107 -7.78 -4.68 10.38
C ILE A 107 -7.43 -6.14 10.10
N CYS A 108 -7.02 -6.90 11.12
CA CYS A 108 -6.71 -8.32 10.96
C CYS A 108 -7.94 -9.13 10.53
N GLU A 109 -9.10 -8.84 11.12
CA GLU A 109 -10.39 -9.44 10.76
C GLU A 109 -10.73 -9.15 9.29
N GLN A 110 -10.62 -7.89 8.85
CA GLN A 110 -10.88 -7.51 7.46
C GLN A 110 -9.94 -8.24 6.49
N GLN A 111 -8.66 -8.40 6.83
CA GLN A 111 -7.73 -9.19 6.01
C GLN A 111 -8.09 -10.67 5.94
N LEU A 112 -8.63 -11.24 7.03
CA LEU A 112 -9.06 -12.63 7.05
C LEU A 112 -10.26 -12.86 6.12
N TYR A 113 -11.22 -11.93 6.11
CA TYR A 113 -12.37 -11.97 5.18
C TYR A 113 -11.92 -11.93 3.72
N VAL A 114 -11.04 -11.00 3.36
CA VAL A 114 -10.50 -10.88 1.99
C VAL A 114 -9.74 -12.15 1.57
N ALA A 115 -8.95 -12.74 2.47
CA ALA A 115 -8.26 -13.99 2.18
C ALA A 115 -9.23 -15.17 2.02
N LEU A 116 -10.33 -15.20 2.77
CA LEU A 116 -11.36 -16.23 2.65
C LEU A 116 -12.07 -16.13 1.29
N GLU A 117 -12.45 -14.93 0.87
CA GLU A 117 -13.09 -14.69 -0.42
C GLU A 117 -12.18 -15.09 -1.59
N ALA A 118 -10.88 -14.77 -1.50
CA ALA A 118 -9.90 -15.21 -2.49
C ALA A 118 -9.79 -16.75 -2.59
N VAL A 119 -9.94 -17.47 -1.47
CA VAL A 119 -9.99 -18.94 -1.48
C VAL A 119 -11.28 -19.43 -2.14
N CYS A 120 -12.43 -18.84 -1.81
CA CYS A 120 -13.71 -19.19 -2.42
C CYS A 120 -13.71 -18.96 -3.94
N ALA A 121 -13.21 -17.81 -4.41
CA ALA A 121 -13.09 -17.51 -5.83
C ALA A 121 -12.13 -18.48 -6.56
N ALA A 122 -11.05 -18.90 -5.90
CA ALA A 122 -10.15 -19.92 -6.43
C ALA A 122 -10.80 -21.32 -6.51
N GLN A 123 -11.74 -21.63 -5.61
CA GLN A 123 -12.51 -22.88 -5.65
C GLN A 123 -13.55 -22.88 -6.76
N GLU A 124 -14.27 -21.78 -6.99
CA GLU A 124 -15.26 -21.67 -8.07
C GLU A 124 -14.62 -21.76 -9.47
N SER A 125 -13.46 -21.13 -9.64
CA SER A 125 -12.66 -21.24 -10.86
C SER A 125 -12.22 -22.68 -11.14
N ASN A 126 -11.95 -23.47 -10.09
CA ASN A 126 -11.60 -24.88 -10.23
C ASN A 126 -12.77 -25.73 -10.76
N SER A 127 -14.03 -25.34 -10.50
CA SER A 127 -15.21 -26.04 -11.04
C SER A 127 -15.48 -25.72 -12.51
N TYR A 128 -15.13 -24.52 -12.99
CA TYR A 128 -15.34 -24.09 -14.38
C TYR A 128 -14.18 -24.50 -15.32
N CYS A 129 -12.94 -24.47 -14.85
CA CYS A 129 -11.75 -24.81 -15.64
C CYS A 129 -11.58 -26.31 -15.93
N GLN A 130 -12.28 -27.21 -15.23
CA GLN A 130 -12.26 -28.65 -15.56
C GLN A 130 -12.86 -28.98 -16.94
N ILE A 131 -13.48 -28.01 -17.61
CA ILE A 131 -14.13 -28.21 -18.91
C ILE A 131 -13.23 -27.79 -20.09
N HIS A 132 -12.27 -26.86 -19.93
CA HIS A 132 -11.55 -26.30 -21.09
C HIS A 132 -10.05 -25.95 -20.97
N ASP A 133 -9.40 -25.96 -19.80
CA ASP A 133 -7.98 -25.58 -19.70
C ASP A 133 -7.14 -26.49 -18.79
N GLY A 134 -5.88 -26.72 -19.19
CA GLY A 134 -4.95 -27.64 -18.54
C GLY A 134 -4.59 -27.30 -17.08
N PRO A 135 -4.06 -28.29 -16.32
CA PRO A 135 -3.98 -28.31 -14.84
C PRO A 135 -3.09 -27.25 -14.14
N ASN A 136 -2.49 -26.31 -14.86
CA ASN A 136 -1.48 -25.40 -14.30
C ASN A 136 -2.01 -24.05 -13.81
N ALA A 137 -3.12 -23.53 -14.34
CA ALA A 137 -3.60 -22.18 -13.96
C ALA A 137 -4.35 -22.17 -12.61
N THR A 138 -5.09 -23.24 -12.29
CA THR A 138 -5.91 -23.35 -11.07
C THR A 138 -5.08 -23.66 -9.83
N SER A 139 -3.99 -24.42 -9.97
CA SER A 139 -3.10 -24.74 -8.86
C SER A 139 -2.34 -23.51 -8.34
N GLU A 140 -1.91 -22.61 -9.23
CA GLU A 140 -1.16 -21.41 -8.83
C GLU A 140 -2.01 -20.43 -8.00
N GLN A 141 -3.28 -20.24 -8.36
CA GLN A 141 -4.19 -19.37 -7.61
C GLN A 141 -4.50 -19.91 -6.22
N VAL A 142 -4.75 -21.22 -6.10
CA VAL A 142 -4.97 -21.89 -4.81
C VAL A 142 -3.72 -21.81 -3.93
N ILE A 143 -2.52 -22.00 -4.50
CA ILE A 143 -1.25 -21.89 -3.77
C ILE A 143 -1.06 -20.46 -3.25
N LYS A 144 -1.33 -19.43 -4.06
CA LYS A 144 -1.25 -18.02 -3.65
C LYS A 144 -2.24 -17.69 -2.52
N ALA A 145 -3.47 -18.20 -2.61
CA ALA A 145 -4.49 -18.01 -1.58
C ALA A 145 -4.10 -18.69 -0.25
N LEU A 146 -3.63 -19.95 -0.30
CA LEU A 146 -3.15 -20.67 0.87
C LEU A 146 -1.93 -20.01 1.52
N ALA A 147 -0.98 -19.51 0.71
CA ALA A 147 0.17 -18.78 1.21
C ALA A 147 -0.24 -17.50 1.95
N SER A 148 -1.23 -16.77 1.41
CA SER A 148 -1.79 -15.57 2.04
C SER A 148 -2.44 -15.90 3.39
N PHE A 149 -3.21 -17.00 3.47
CA PHE A 149 -3.82 -17.46 4.72
C PHE A 149 -2.78 -17.85 5.78
N GLN A 150 -1.76 -18.62 5.40
CA GLN A 150 -0.67 -19.00 6.30
C GLN A 150 0.09 -17.77 6.83
N GLN A 151 0.27 -16.77 5.98
CA GLN A 151 0.91 -15.51 6.35
C GLN A 151 0.09 -14.74 7.39
N ILE A 152 -1.25 -14.65 7.22
CA ILE A 152 -2.15 -14.01 8.18
C ILE A 152 -2.14 -14.75 9.52
N ARG A 153 -2.25 -16.09 9.49
CA ARG A 153 -2.21 -16.93 10.70
C ARG A 153 -0.94 -16.71 11.52
N THR A 154 0.22 -16.70 10.84
CA THR A 154 1.51 -16.55 11.51
C THR A 154 1.64 -15.18 12.17
N TYR A 155 1.18 -14.14 11.48
CA TYR A 155 1.21 -12.77 12.01
C TYR A 155 0.24 -12.58 13.19
N LEU A 156 -0.98 -13.11 13.11
CA LEU A 156 -1.92 -13.07 14.23
C LEU A 156 -1.38 -13.75 15.48
N LEU A 157 -0.73 -14.90 15.34
CA LEU A 157 -0.07 -15.58 16.46
C LEU A 157 1.04 -14.74 17.07
N ASP A 158 1.81 -14.02 16.26
CA ASP A 158 2.88 -13.13 16.72
C ASP A 158 2.34 -11.89 17.45
N VAL A 159 1.25 -11.31 16.93
CA VAL A 159 0.51 -10.22 17.58
C VAL A 159 -0.07 -10.65 18.93
N LEU A 160 -0.74 -11.80 18.98
CA LEU A 160 -1.31 -12.33 20.22
C LEU A 160 -0.21 -12.60 21.26
N LYS A 161 0.92 -13.17 20.84
CA LYS A 161 2.10 -13.31 21.71
C LYS A 161 2.55 -11.96 22.25
N THR A 162 2.68 -10.96 21.39
CA THR A 162 3.13 -9.62 21.79
C THR A 162 2.17 -8.92 22.76
N ILE A 163 0.85 -9.12 22.60
CA ILE A 163 -0.17 -8.52 23.48
C ILE A 163 -0.27 -9.25 24.82
N PHE A 164 -0.21 -10.59 24.83
CA PHE A 164 -0.51 -11.40 26.01
C PHE A 164 0.72 -11.88 26.80
N LEU A 165 1.92 -11.94 26.22
CA LEU A 165 3.15 -12.30 26.95
C LEU A 165 3.70 -11.24 27.93
N PRO A 166 3.50 -9.91 27.77
CA PRO A 166 4.01 -8.96 28.76
C PRO A 166 3.23 -9.01 30.08
N VAL A 167 2.06 -9.65 30.13
CA VAL A 167 1.23 -9.75 31.34
C VAL A 167 1.78 -10.76 32.35
N THR A 168 2.57 -11.75 31.93
CA THR A 168 3.08 -12.79 32.85
C THR A 168 4.40 -12.44 33.53
N TYR A 169 5.15 -11.45 33.03
CA TYR A 169 6.43 -11.06 33.64
C TYR A 169 6.28 -10.06 34.80
N ASN A 170 5.27 -9.19 34.77
CA ASN A 170 5.05 -8.20 35.84
C ASN A 170 4.29 -8.75 37.06
N ALA A 171 3.60 -9.89 36.93
CA ALA A 171 2.88 -10.51 38.05
C ALA A 171 3.78 -11.37 38.96
N LEU A 172 5.01 -11.70 38.54
CA LEU A 172 5.97 -12.48 39.33
C LEU A 172 7.05 -11.60 40.00
N ALA A 173 7.07 -10.30 39.73
CA ALA A 173 8.07 -9.37 40.27
C ALA A 173 7.62 -8.60 41.52
N SER A 174 6.34 -8.72 41.94
CA SER A 174 5.80 -8.00 43.11
C SER A 174 5.79 -8.79 44.42
N ASP A 175 6.14 -10.08 44.42
CA ASP A 175 6.04 -10.96 45.61
C ASP A 175 7.37 -11.21 46.34
N SER A 176 8.42 -10.45 46.08
CA SER A 176 9.75 -10.67 46.69
C SER A 176 10.30 -9.53 47.56
N VAL A 177 9.45 -8.62 48.06
CA VAL A 177 9.86 -7.60 49.06
C VAL A 177 9.00 -7.69 50.31
N SER A 178 9.23 -8.74 51.10
CA SER A 178 8.95 -8.74 52.54
C SER A 178 9.84 -9.81 53.19
N GLY A 179 11.00 -9.37 53.66
CA GLY A 179 11.98 -10.11 54.44
C GLY A 179 12.91 -9.12 55.14
#